data_AF-A0A661WFD3-F1
#
_entry.id   AF-A0A661WFD3-F1
#
_cell.length_a   1.000
_cell.length_b   1.000
_cell.length_c   1.000
_cell.angle_alpha   90.00
_cell.angle_beta   90.00
_cell.angle_gamma   90.00
#
_symmetry.space_group_name_H-M   'P 1'
#
loop_
_entity.id
_entity.type
_entity.pdbx_description
1 polymer ?
#
loop_
_entity_poly.entity_id
_entity_poly.type
_entity_poly.pdbx_seq_one_letter_code
_entity_poly.pdbx_strand_id
1 'polypeptide(L)' 'MHFSPSLYLDPGSGSILIQMLVAAALGAGLLIRSQWAKIMQLLGRATPEEDKDSSLDDDFLDE' A
#
# COMPACT_ATOMS: atom_id res chain seq x y z
N MET A 1 38.26 16.39 -32.28
CA MET A 1 38.08 15.59 -31.05
C MET A 1 36.72 15.94 -30.50
N HIS A 2 35.76 15.02 -30.53
CA HIS A 2 34.40 15.28 -30.05
C HIS A 2 34.39 15.02 -28.54
N PHE A 3 34.31 16.09 -27.74
CA PHE A 3 34.13 15.99 -26.30
C PHE A 3 32.65 15.73 -26.02
N SER A 4 32.33 14.48 -25.71
CA SER A 4 31.05 14.15 -25.09
C SER A 4 31.12 14.65 -23.64
N PRO A 5 30.26 15.58 -23.19
CA PRO A 5 30.20 15.89 -21.77
C PRO A 5 29.84 14.59 -21.05
N SER A 6 30.60 14.22 -20.02
CA SER A 6 30.14 13.25 -19.06
C SER A 6 28.80 13.77 -18.56
N LEU A 7 27.73 13.01 -18.78
CA LEU A 7 26.42 13.26 -18.21
C LEU A 7 26.53 12.99 -16.69
N TYR A 8 27.32 13.84 -16.04
CA TYR A 8 27.58 13.82 -14.62
C TYR A 8 26.34 14.44 -14.01
N LEU A 9 25.49 13.57 -13.49
CA LEU A 9 24.52 13.98 -12.49
C LEU A 9 25.38 14.58 -11.36
N ASP A 10 25.39 15.91 -11.28
CA ASP A 10 26.11 16.75 -10.32
C ASP A 10 26.12 16.05 -8.94
N PRO A 11 27.23 16.03 -8.17
CA PRO A 11 27.41 15.06 -7.08
C PRO A 11 26.35 15.18 -5.97
N GLY A 12 25.66 16.33 -5.89
CA GLY A 12 24.48 16.53 -5.03
C GLY A 12 23.14 16.03 -5.61
N SER A 13 22.99 15.93 -6.94
CA SER A 13 21.78 15.45 -7.63
C SER A 13 21.89 14.04 -8.23
N GLY A 14 23.07 13.42 -8.19
CA GLY A 14 23.38 12.05 -8.60
C GLY A 14 22.41 10.96 -8.15
N SER A 15 21.76 11.15 -7.00
CA SER A 15 20.94 10.12 -6.37
C SER A 15 19.47 10.48 -6.20
N ILE A 16 18.98 11.58 -6.79
CA ILE A 16 17.58 12.00 -6.64
C ILE A 16 16.62 10.95 -7.21
N LEU A 17 16.95 10.34 -8.35
CA LEU A 17 16.11 9.29 -8.94
C LEU A 17 15.99 8.07 -8.02
N ILE A 18 17.10 7.65 -7.40
CA ILE A 18 17.10 6.53 -6.45
C ILE A 18 16.35 6.92 -5.17
N GLN A 19 16.54 8.15 -4.67
CA GLN A 19 15.81 8.65 -3.50
C GLN A 19 14.31 8.72 -3.75
N MET A 20 13.87 9.18 -4.92
CA MET A 20 12.45 9.21 -5.30
C MET A 20 11.89 7.80 -5.43
N LEU A 21 12.65 6.86 -6.00
CA LEU A 21 12.25 5.46 -6.10
C LEU A 21 12.09 4.83 -4.71
N VAL A 22 13.05 5.05 -3.81
CA VAL A 22 13.00 4.56 -2.43
C VAL A 22 11.84 5.21 -1.66
N ALA A 23 11.66 6.52 -1.76
CA ALA A 23 10.56 7.22 -1.11
C ALA A 23 9.20 6.75 -1.63
N ALA A 24 9.05 6.55 -2.94
CA ALA A 24 7.84 6.01 -3.55
C ALA A 24 7.58 4.57 -3.09
N ALA A 25 8.61 3.72 -3.05
CA ALA A 25 8.49 2.34 -2.59
C ALA A 25 8.09 2.26 -1.11
N LEU A 26 8.69 3.09 -0.25
CA LEU A 26 8.34 3.16 1.17
C LEU A 26 6.92 3.70 1.37
N GLY A 27 6.56 4.79 0.68
CA GLY A 27 5.21 5.36 0.75
C GLY A 27 4.14 4.40 0.26
N ALA A 28 4.34 3.79 -0.91
CA ALA A 28 3.43 2.78 -1.45
C ALA A 28 3.37 1.54 -0.55
N GLY A 29 4.51 1.07 -0.03
CA GLY A 29 4.58 -0.08 0.87
C GLY A 29 3.76 0.12 2.15
N LEU A 30 3.82 1.31 2.78
CA LEU A 30 3.01 1.63 3.95
C LEU A 30 1.51 1.68 3.64
N LEU A 31 1.12 2.31 2.52
CA LEU A 31 -0.28 2.37 2.09
C LEU A 31 -0.83 0.98 1.76
N ILE A 32 -0.05 0.16 1.05
CA ILE A 32 -0.38 -1.23 0.71
C ILE A 32 -0.50 -2.06 2.00
N ARG A 33 0.42 -1.91 2.95
CA ARG A 33 0.40 -2.62 4.24
C ARG A 33 -0.85 -2.28 5.06
N SER A 34 -1.25 -1.00 5.08
CA SER A 34 -2.45 -0.54 5.78
C SER A 34 -3.73 -1.08 5.15
N GLN A 35 -3.79 -1.14 3.82
CA GLN A 35 -5.00 -1.52 3.08
C GLN A 35 -4.95 -2.97 2.57
N TRP A 36 -4.08 -3.81 3.13
CA TRP A 36 -3.83 -5.17 2.63
C TRP A 36 -5.13 -5.98 2.49
N ALA A 37 -6.04 -5.88 3.47
CA ALA A 37 -7.35 -6.55 3.43
C ALA A 37 -8.21 -6.10 2.23
N LYS A 38 -8.25 -4.80 1.94
CA LYS A 38 -9.00 -4.24 0.78
C LYS A 38 -8.35 -4.63 -0.54
N ILE A 39 -7.01 -4.62 -0.61
CA ILE A 39 -6.25 -5.02 -1.80
C ILE A 39 -6.49 -6.51 -2.08
N MET A 40 -6.51 -7.36 -1.05
CA MET A 40 -6.84 -8.77 -1.19
C MET A 40 -8.30 -8.97 -1.64
N GLN A 41 -9.26 -8.19 -1.14
CA GLN A 41 -10.65 -8.22 -1.62
C GLN A 41 -10.79 -7.79 -3.10
N LEU A 42 -9.99 -6.82 -3.55
CA LEU A 42 -10.00 -6.34 -4.94
C LEU A 42 -9.26 -7.29 -5.90
N LEU A 43 -8.17 -7.94 -5.45
CA LEU A 43 -7.34 -8.81 -6.28
C LEU A 43 -7.82 -10.27 -6.28
N GLY A 44 -8.50 -10.69 -5.23
CA GLY A 44 -9.07 -12.03 -5.07
C GLY A 44 -10.55 -11.94 -4.81
N ARG A 45 -11.33 -11.97 -5.89
CA ARG A 45 -12.71 -12.48 -6.01
C ARG A 45 -13.53 -12.39 -4.72
N ALA A 46 -14.47 -11.43 -4.71
CA ALA A 46 -15.54 -11.33 -3.72
C ALA A 46 -15.98 -12.72 -3.23
N THR A 47 -15.66 -13.02 -1.97
CA THR A 47 -16.49 -13.90 -1.16
C THR A 47 -17.01 -13.01 -0.03
N PRO A 48 -18.29 -12.61 -0.10
CA PRO A 48 -18.94 -11.88 0.96
C PRO A 48 -19.37 -12.89 2.02
N GLU A 49 -18.74 -12.90 3.18
CA GLU A 49 -19.39 -13.31 4.43
C GLU A 49 -18.84 -12.45 5.56
N GLU A 50 -19.52 -11.31 5.79
CA GLU A 50 -19.73 -10.88 7.17
C GLU A 50 -20.69 -11.90 7.77
N ASP A 51 -20.13 -12.93 8.39
CA ASP A 51 -20.89 -13.78 9.28
C ASP A 51 -21.40 -12.92 10.44
N LYS A 52 -22.72 -12.85 10.47
CA LYS A 52 -23.57 -12.44 11.58
C LYS A 52 -23.02 -12.94 12.91
N ASP A 53 -22.60 -12.05 13.80
CA ASP A 53 -23.00 -12.17 15.20
C ASP A 53 -22.80 -10.87 15.98
N SER A 54 -23.91 -10.20 16.29
CA SER A 54 -24.01 -9.45 17.54
C SER A 54 -25.45 -9.56 18.02
N SER A 55 -25.76 -10.70 18.63
CA SER A 55 -26.42 -10.75 19.96
C SER A 55 -27.52 -9.71 20.19
N LEU A 56 -28.60 -9.78 19.41
CA LEU A 56 -29.87 -9.14 19.73
C LEU A 56 -30.92 -10.25 19.70
N ASP A 57 -31.68 -10.35 20.79
CA ASP A 57 -32.93 -11.13 20.90
C ASP A 57 -32.84 -12.60 21.38
N ASP A 58 -32.07 -12.91 22.44
CA ASP A 58 -32.43 -14.07 23.29
C ASP A 58 -32.50 -13.77 24.81
N ASP A 59 -32.16 -12.54 25.23
CA ASP A 59 -32.37 -12.06 26.61
C ASP A 59 -33.81 -11.49 26.84
N PHE A 60 -34.70 -11.55 25.85
CA PHE A 60 -36.12 -11.12 25.99
C PHE A 60 -37.05 -12.27 26.41
N LEU A 61 -36.49 -13.46 26.70
CA LEU A 61 -37.25 -14.65 27.10
C LEU A 61 -36.96 -15.06 28.55
N ASP A 62 -36.81 -14.10 29.46
CA ASP A 62 -36.95 -14.37 30.89
C ASP A 62 -38.07 -13.50 31.49
N GLU A 63 -38.92 -14.17 32.29
CA GLU A 63 -39.77 -13.65 33.39
C GLU A 63 -41.28 -13.46 33.18
#